data_AF-A0A9P5SF93-F1
#
_entry.id   AF-A0A9P5SF93-F1
#
_cell.length_a   1.000
_cell.length_b   1.000
_cell.length_c   1.000
_cell.angle_alpha   90.00
_cell.angle_beta   90.00
_cell.angle_gamma   90.00
#
_symmetry.space_group_name_H-M   'P 1'
#
loop_
_entity.id
_entity.type
_entity.pdbx_description
1 polymer ?
#
loop_
_entity_poly.entity_id
_entity_poly.type
_entity_poly.pdbx_seq_one_letter_code
_entity_poly.pdbx_strand_id
1 'polypeptide(L)'
;MSRSIEFTALPTSDPLDIDLEQGGPILPTTYPPTAATSSPNAPTRLPRKKSTLTAKIEQLTDKAIDGLGPVLLCLAFLLLSVCTFAYFSVVFPFHYQWQEGEGVFGNLGYIVNMIWSCYLVWGITANYYYAVRTPPGGVLDGIERTTDDVTYQSVLLEMETYTEITPTCKRCLLPKPERTHHCSVCKKCVLKYDHHCPWIHNCVGHYNHRYFVMFLTYLSTACFYYVFMGVGPFMLAAAVDNG
;
A
#
# COMPACT_ATOMS: atom_id res chain seq x y z
N MET A 1 -5.56 -37.85 -0.41
CA MET A 1 -6.17 -36.86 0.49
C MET A 1 -6.07 -35.49 -0.16
N SER A 2 -7.03 -35.16 -1.02
CA SER A 2 -7.24 -33.81 -1.54
C SER A 2 -8.69 -33.46 -1.20
N ARG A 3 -8.88 -32.39 -0.40
CA ARG A 3 -10.21 -31.85 -0.13
C ARG A 3 -10.45 -30.78 -1.19
N SER A 4 -11.17 -31.17 -2.24
CA SER A 4 -11.87 -30.25 -3.13
C SER A 4 -12.91 -29.52 -2.31
N ILE A 5 -12.83 -28.19 -2.28
CA ILE A 5 -13.90 -27.34 -1.74
C ILE A 5 -14.98 -27.30 -2.81
N GLU A 6 -16.08 -27.99 -2.55
CA GLU A 6 -17.28 -28.03 -3.38
C GLU A 6 -18.07 -26.74 -3.11
N PHE A 7 -18.11 -25.84 -4.10
CA PHE A 7 -18.87 -24.59 -4.00
C PHE A 7 -20.33 -24.89 -4.34
N THR A 8 -21.18 -25.02 -3.32
CA THR A 8 -22.62 -25.19 -3.50
C THR A 8 -23.20 -23.91 -4.09
N ALA A 9 -23.72 -23.99 -5.31
CA ALA A 9 -24.46 -22.90 -5.93
C ALA A 9 -25.75 -22.64 -5.13
N LEU A 10 -26.01 -21.37 -4.80
CA LEU A 10 -27.29 -20.94 -4.24
C LEU A 10 -28.40 -21.10 -5.29
N PRO A 11 -29.60 -21.54 -4.88
CA PRO A 11 -30.70 -21.81 -5.80
C PRO A 11 -31.18 -20.51 -6.46
N THR A 12 -31.26 -20.53 -7.79
CA THR A 12 -31.98 -19.55 -8.59
C THR A 12 -33.48 -19.75 -8.37
N SER A 13 -34.15 -18.82 -7.72
CA SER A 13 -35.61 -18.80 -7.70
C SER A 13 -36.12 -18.20 -9.01
N ASP A 14 -36.81 -19.04 -9.77
CA ASP A 14 -37.60 -18.70 -10.95
C ASP A 14 -38.78 -17.75 -10.63
N PRO A 15 -39.37 -17.10 -11.65
CA PRO A 15 -40.21 -15.91 -11.50
C PRO A 15 -41.63 -16.28 -11.07
N LEU A 16 -42.17 -15.53 -10.11
CA LEU A 16 -43.59 -15.59 -9.74
C LEU A 16 -44.34 -14.50 -10.52
N ASP A 17 -45.06 -14.95 -11.55
CA ASP A 17 -46.22 -14.26 -12.10
C ASP A 17 -47.28 -14.12 -10.99
N ILE A 18 -47.67 -12.88 -10.66
CA ILE A 18 -48.92 -12.58 -9.95
C ILE A 18 -49.61 -11.42 -10.66
N ASP A 19 -50.87 -11.70 -10.98
CA ASP A 19 -51.82 -11.00 -11.84
C ASP A 19 -52.00 -9.49 -11.62
N LEU A 20 -52.16 -8.81 -12.75
CA LEU A 20 -52.77 -7.48 -12.86
C LEU A 20 -54.29 -7.58 -12.69
N GLU A 21 -54.83 -7.20 -11.53
CA GLU A 21 -56.21 -6.74 -11.42
C GLU A 21 -56.36 -5.47 -10.55
N GLN A 22 -56.75 -4.39 -11.23
CA GLN A 22 -57.66 -3.29 -10.88
C GLN A 22 -57.93 -2.96 -9.39
N GLY A 23 -57.65 -1.69 -9.03
CA GLY A 23 -58.35 -0.95 -7.95
C GLY A 23 -57.44 -0.17 -7.00
N GLY A 24 -57.51 1.17 -7.00
CA GLY A 24 -56.71 2.07 -6.13
C GLY A 24 -56.97 1.94 -4.61
N PRO A 25 -56.33 2.76 -3.73
CA PRO A 25 -56.31 4.22 -3.83
C PRO A 25 -54.98 4.94 -3.53
N ILE A 26 -54.82 6.09 -4.18
CA ILE A 26 -54.35 7.40 -3.67
C ILE A 26 -53.21 7.41 -2.60
N LEU A 27 -52.07 7.99 -3.00
CA LEU A 27 -50.97 8.47 -2.15
C LEU A 27 -51.44 9.19 -0.87
N PRO A 28 -50.73 9.02 0.25
CA PRO A 28 -50.45 10.12 1.16
C PRO A 28 -49.11 10.75 0.79
N THR A 29 -49.16 11.81 -0.01
CA THR A 29 -48.13 12.85 0.04
C THR A 29 -48.22 13.51 1.41
N THR A 30 -47.36 13.14 2.35
CA THR A 30 -46.83 13.98 3.45
C THR A 30 -46.11 13.08 4.45
N TYR A 31 -44.80 12.90 4.29
CA TYR A 31 -43.97 12.66 5.46
C TYR A 31 -43.64 14.03 6.07
N PRO A 32 -43.90 14.26 7.37
CA PRO A 32 -43.49 15.49 8.03
C PRO A 32 -41.96 15.57 8.02
N PRO A 33 -41.37 16.78 8.05
CA PRO A 33 -39.93 16.90 8.17
C PRO A 33 -39.54 16.35 9.55
N THR A 34 -38.88 15.20 9.58
CA THR A 34 -38.18 14.74 10.78
C THR A 34 -37.10 15.76 11.08
N ALA A 35 -37.40 16.60 12.08
CA ALA A 35 -36.45 17.51 12.67
C ALA A 35 -35.20 16.71 13.04
N ALA A 36 -34.10 17.01 12.35
CA ALA A 36 -32.78 16.58 12.76
C ALA A 36 -32.57 17.05 14.20
N THR A 37 -32.65 16.13 15.15
CA THR A 37 -32.22 16.37 16.53
C THR A 37 -30.70 16.48 16.49
N SER A 38 -30.23 17.70 16.24
CA SER A 38 -28.84 18.07 16.40
C SER A 38 -28.41 17.73 17.82
N SER A 39 -27.50 16.76 17.97
CA SER A 39 -26.83 16.51 19.24
C SER A 39 -26.21 17.83 19.73
N PRO A 40 -26.59 18.36 20.91
CA PRO A 40 -26.26 19.72 21.32
C PRO A 40 -24.78 19.92 21.70
N ASN A 41 -23.93 18.90 21.57
CA ASN A 41 -22.53 18.95 22.06
C ASN A 41 -21.47 18.53 21.02
N ALA A 42 -21.77 18.51 19.72
CA ALA A 42 -20.71 18.35 18.73
C ALA A 42 -19.88 19.64 18.65
N PRO A 43 -18.60 19.67 19.04
CA PRO A 43 -17.79 20.87 18.93
C PRO A 43 -17.63 21.23 17.44
N THR A 44 -18.30 22.31 17.02
CA THR A 44 -18.14 22.97 15.72
C THR A 44 -16.79 23.67 15.66
N ARG A 45 -15.71 22.88 15.64
CA ARG A 45 -14.37 23.40 15.34
C ARG A 45 -14.32 23.72 13.85
N LEU A 46 -14.75 24.94 13.51
CA LEU A 46 -14.58 25.52 12.18
C LEU A 46 -13.12 25.30 11.74
N PRO A 47 -12.88 24.85 10.50
CA PRO A 47 -11.52 24.65 10.02
C PRO A 47 -10.74 25.96 10.16
N ARG A 48 -9.65 25.95 10.94
CA ARG A 48 -8.73 27.09 11.03
C ARG A 48 -8.28 27.43 9.62
N LYS A 49 -8.68 28.60 9.11
CA LYS A 49 -8.29 29.10 7.80
C LYS A 49 -6.76 29.23 7.80
N LYS A 50 -6.06 28.40 7.03
CA LYS A 50 -4.61 28.54 6.87
C LYS A 50 -4.33 29.89 6.23
N SER A 51 -3.25 30.56 6.64
CA SER A 51 -2.83 31.78 5.96
C SER A 51 -2.54 31.45 4.49
N THR A 52 -2.76 32.42 3.60
CA THR A 52 -2.55 32.24 2.16
C THR A 52 -1.10 31.84 1.84
N LEU A 53 -0.13 32.32 2.63
CA LEU A 53 1.27 31.94 2.52
C LEU A 53 1.51 30.47 2.90
N THR A 54 0.99 30.03 4.06
CA THR A 54 1.15 28.64 4.52
C THR A 54 0.54 27.66 3.51
N ALA A 55 -0.62 28.00 2.92
CA ALA A 55 -1.25 27.18 1.91
C ALA A 55 -0.43 27.10 0.61
N LYS A 56 0.21 28.20 0.18
CA LYS A 56 1.10 28.20 -0.99
C LYS A 56 2.36 27.37 -0.75
N ILE A 57 2.98 27.48 0.43
CA ILE A 57 4.15 26.68 0.80
C ILE A 57 3.80 25.19 0.75
N GLU A 58 2.69 24.78 1.35
CA GLU A 58 2.24 23.39 1.31
C GLU A 58 2.03 22.88 -0.13
N GLN A 59 1.43 23.70 -1.00
CA GLN A 59 1.24 23.33 -2.41
C GLN A 59 2.56 23.18 -3.17
N LEU A 60 3.55 24.04 -2.89
CA LEU A 60 4.87 23.93 -3.50
C LEU A 60 5.60 22.69 -3.01
N THR A 61 5.55 22.40 -1.70
CA THR A 61 6.12 21.19 -1.11
C THR A 61 5.46 19.94 -1.68
N ASP A 62 4.13 19.89 -1.78
CA ASP A 62 3.40 18.77 -2.38
C ASP A 62 3.86 18.51 -3.82
N LYS A 63 3.98 19.57 -4.64
CA LYS A 63 4.45 19.47 -6.04
C LYS A 63 5.90 19.03 -6.14
N ALA A 64 6.76 19.53 -5.26
CA ALA A 64 8.16 19.14 -5.21
C ALA A 64 8.30 17.65 -4.85
N ILE A 65 7.54 17.17 -3.86
CA ILE A 65 7.52 15.76 -3.46
C ILE A 65 7.05 14.86 -4.61
N ASP A 66 5.97 15.24 -5.28
CA ASP A 66 5.43 14.47 -6.41
C ASP A 66 6.43 14.41 -7.58
N GLY A 67 7.05 15.54 -7.93
CA GLY A 67 8.07 15.61 -8.98
C GLY A 67 9.38 14.90 -8.61
N LEU A 68 9.74 14.84 -7.33
CA LEU A 68 10.92 14.14 -6.84
C LEU A 68 10.73 12.62 -6.84
N GLY A 69 9.48 12.13 -6.75
CA GLY A 69 9.17 10.70 -6.69
C GLY A 69 9.80 9.86 -7.82
N PRO A 70 9.59 10.18 -9.11
CA PRO A 70 10.20 9.45 -10.23
C PRO A 70 11.73 9.43 -10.17
N VAL A 71 12.36 10.53 -9.75
CA VAL A 71 13.83 10.60 -9.61
C VAL A 71 14.31 9.66 -8.52
N LEU A 72 13.64 9.65 -7.35
CA LEU A 72 13.98 8.76 -6.25
C LEU A 72 13.72 7.28 -6.58
N LEU A 73 12.69 6.99 -7.37
CA LEU A 73 12.41 5.66 -7.89
C LEU A 73 13.55 5.17 -8.80
N CYS A 74 13.97 6.00 -9.77
CA CYS A 74 15.12 5.69 -10.63
C CYS A 74 16.42 5.51 -9.81
N LEU A 75 16.65 6.39 -8.82
CA LEU A 75 17.80 6.29 -7.93
C LEU A 75 17.77 4.99 -7.12
N ALA A 76 16.62 4.59 -6.58
CA ALA A 76 16.49 3.34 -5.84
C ALA A 76 16.83 2.12 -6.72
N PHE A 77 16.30 2.07 -7.95
CA PHE A 77 16.64 1.01 -8.89
C PHE A 77 18.13 0.98 -9.24
N LEU A 78 18.74 2.14 -9.48
CA LEU A 78 20.17 2.26 -9.75
C LEU A 78 20.99 1.73 -8.56
N LEU A 79 20.71 2.20 -7.34
CA LEU A 79 21.41 1.77 -6.13
C LEU A 79 21.28 0.28 -5.88
N LEU A 80 20.06 -0.27 -5.97
CA LEU A 80 19.83 -1.71 -5.81
C LEU A 80 20.60 -2.52 -6.87
N SER A 81 20.62 -2.05 -8.12
CA SER A 81 21.33 -2.73 -9.21
C SER A 81 22.84 -2.71 -9.00
N VAL A 82 23.42 -1.55 -8.64
CA VAL A 82 24.86 -1.40 -8.37
C VAL A 82 25.28 -2.27 -7.19
N CYS A 83 24.54 -2.25 -6.07
CA CYS A 83 24.85 -3.08 -4.91
C CYS A 83 24.77 -4.58 -5.21
N THR A 84 23.74 -5.00 -5.97
CA THR A 84 23.58 -6.40 -6.39
C THR A 84 24.72 -6.83 -7.31
N PHE A 85 25.07 -5.99 -8.29
CA PHE A 85 26.19 -6.24 -9.20
C PHE A 85 27.52 -6.35 -8.44
N ALA A 86 27.82 -5.41 -7.53
CA ALA A 86 29.03 -5.44 -6.72
C ALA A 86 29.10 -6.70 -5.84
N TYR A 87 27.99 -7.11 -5.23
CA TYR A 87 27.94 -8.35 -4.46
C TYR A 87 28.29 -9.58 -5.31
N PHE A 88 27.62 -9.77 -6.46
CA PHE A 88 27.83 -10.96 -7.29
C PHE A 88 29.14 -10.96 -8.08
N SER A 89 29.72 -9.80 -8.37
CA SER A 89 30.97 -9.69 -9.14
C SER A 89 32.23 -9.66 -8.27
N VAL A 90 32.13 -9.19 -7.01
CA VAL A 90 33.29 -9.00 -6.14
C VAL A 90 33.19 -9.85 -4.88
N VAL A 91 32.15 -9.65 -4.08
CA VAL A 91 32.05 -10.30 -2.75
C VAL A 91 31.82 -11.79 -2.89
N PHE A 92 30.88 -12.20 -3.74
CA PHE A 92 30.48 -13.58 -3.87
C PHE A 92 31.60 -14.49 -4.45
N PRO A 93 32.32 -14.11 -5.52
CA PRO A 93 33.44 -14.90 -6.03
C PRO A 93 34.63 -14.97 -5.06
N PHE A 94 34.84 -13.95 -4.22
CA PHE A 94 35.88 -13.99 -3.19
C PHE A 94 35.68 -15.16 -2.22
N HIS A 95 34.44 -15.41 -1.80
CA HIS A 95 34.13 -16.55 -0.94
C HIS A 95 34.28 -17.90 -1.65
N TYR A 96 34.10 -17.95 -2.97
CA TYR A 96 34.40 -19.15 -3.76
C TYR A 96 35.90 -19.47 -3.77
N GLN A 97 36.75 -18.48 -4.06
CA GLN A 97 38.21 -18.65 -4.10
C GLN A 97 38.77 -19.15 -2.76
N TRP A 98 38.21 -18.71 -1.63
CA TRP A 98 38.64 -19.16 -0.30
C TRP A 98 38.10 -20.55 0.08
N GLN A 99 37.10 -21.07 -0.64
CA GLN A 99 36.55 -22.42 -0.44
C GLN A 99 37.14 -23.48 -1.38
N GLU A 100 37.99 -23.08 -2.33
CA GLU A 100 38.68 -24.01 -3.23
C GLU A 100 39.52 -25.01 -2.43
N GLY A 101 39.04 -26.26 -2.36
CA GLY A 101 39.71 -27.36 -1.64
C GLY A 101 38.89 -28.00 -0.51
N GLU A 102 37.74 -27.44 -0.13
CA GLU A 102 36.89 -27.99 0.96
C GLU A 102 36.00 -29.19 0.55
N GLY A 103 36.14 -29.70 -0.67
CA GLY A 103 35.39 -30.84 -1.16
C GLY A 103 33.88 -30.59 -1.26
N VAL A 104 33.06 -31.62 -0.98
CA VAL A 104 31.60 -31.58 -1.18
C VAL A 104 30.90 -30.54 -0.29
N PHE A 105 31.39 -30.35 0.94
CA PHE A 105 30.77 -29.42 1.89
C PHE A 105 30.94 -27.95 1.49
N GLY A 106 32.11 -27.57 0.95
CA GLY A 106 32.32 -26.22 0.39
C GLY A 106 31.39 -25.95 -0.79
N ASN A 107 31.29 -26.89 -1.73
CA ASN A 107 30.38 -26.77 -2.87
C ASN A 107 28.91 -26.62 -2.46
N LEU A 108 28.47 -27.35 -1.42
CA LEU A 108 27.12 -27.21 -0.88
C LEU A 108 26.91 -25.83 -0.23
N GLY A 109 27.87 -25.37 0.57
CA GLY A 109 27.84 -24.03 1.18
C GLY A 109 27.72 -22.93 0.14
N TYR A 110 28.49 -23.02 -0.94
CA TYR A 110 28.41 -22.12 -2.09
C TYR A 110 27.01 -22.09 -2.73
N ILE A 111 26.43 -23.26 -3.03
CA ILE A 111 25.10 -23.35 -3.65
C ILE A 111 24.04 -22.76 -2.72
N VAL A 112 24.10 -23.06 -1.42
CA VAL A 112 23.18 -22.48 -0.43
C VAL A 112 23.32 -20.97 -0.37
N ASN A 113 24.55 -20.45 -0.37
CA ASN A 113 24.82 -19.02 -0.37
C ASN A 113 24.27 -18.33 -1.63
N MET A 114 24.46 -18.95 -2.80
CA MET A 114 23.93 -18.47 -4.07
C MET A 114 22.40 -18.39 -4.04
N ILE A 115 21.74 -19.49 -3.65
CA ILE A 115 20.28 -19.57 -3.57
C ILE A 115 19.74 -18.53 -2.59
N TRP A 116 20.36 -18.41 -1.41
CA TRP A 116 19.96 -17.43 -0.40
C TRP A 116 20.11 -15.99 -0.90
N SER A 117 21.23 -15.68 -1.56
CA SER A 117 21.49 -14.35 -2.12
C SER A 117 20.48 -14.00 -3.23
N CYS A 118 20.20 -14.94 -4.13
CA CYS A 118 19.18 -14.78 -5.16
C CYS A 118 17.78 -14.61 -4.58
N TYR A 119 17.44 -15.35 -3.52
CA TYR A 119 16.17 -15.23 -2.82
C TYR A 119 15.99 -13.85 -2.18
N LEU A 120 17.02 -13.30 -1.55
CA LEU A 120 16.97 -11.94 -0.99
C LEU A 120 16.75 -10.89 -2.08
N VAL A 121 17.49 -10.97 -3.19
CA VAL A 121 17.34 -10.03 -4.32
C VAL A 121 15.94 -10.12 -4.93
N TRP A 122 15.43 -11.34 -5.14
CA TRP A 122 14.07 -11.55 -5.61
C TRP A 122 13.03 -11.00 -4.62
N GLY A 123 13.21 -11.23 -3.32
CA GLY A 123 12.34 -10.74 -2.26
C GLY A 123 12.27 -9.22 -2.21
N ILE A 124 13.42 -8.53 -2.32
CA ILE A 124 13.49 -7.06 -2.39
C ILE A 124 12.74 -6.56 -3.63
N THR A 125 13.10 -7.08 -4.82
CA THR A 125 12.56 -6.58 -6.09
C THR A 125 11.07 -6.83 -6.23
N ALA A 126 10.58 -8.03 -5.88
CA ALA A 126 9.17 -8.38 -5.94
C ALA A 126 8.33 -7.51 -4.98
N ASN A 127 8.74 -7.37 -3.72
CA ASN A 127 7.98 -6.57 -2.75
C ASN A 127 8.05 -5.08 -3.03
N TYR A 128 9.18 -4.57 -3.54
CA TYR A 128 9.28 -3.19 -3.98
C TYR A 128 8.35 -2.92 -5.17
N TYR A 129 8.31 -3.82 -6.15
CA TYR A 129 7.38 -3.75 -7.29
C TYR A 129 5.92 -3.68 -6.83
N TYR A 130 5.49 -4.58 -5.94
CA TYR A 130 4.13 -4.56 -5.42
C TYR A 130 3.85 -3.33 -4.54
N ALA A 131 4.80 -2.86 -3.74
CA ALA A 131 4.63 -1.64 -2.95
C ALA A 131 4.38 -0.41 -3.85
N VAL A 132 5.09 -0.30 -4.97
CA VAL A 132 4.93 0.77 -5.97
C VAL A 132 3.60 0.62 -6.73
N ARG A 133 3.31 -0.57 -7.26
CA ARG A 133 2.22 -0.78 -8.23
C ARG A 133 0.86 -1.00 -7.58
N THR A 134 0.80 -1.55 -6.36
CA THR A 134 -0.47 -1.78 -5.68
C THR A 134 -1.04 -0.44 -5.21
N PRO A 135 -2.26 -0.06 -5.62
CA PRO A 135 -2.93 1.11 -5.09
C PRO A 135 -3.03 1.02 -3.56
N PRO A 136 -2.92 2.13 -2.83
CA PRO A 136 -2.86 2.10 -1.37
C PRO A 136 -4.22 1.79 -0.70
N GLY A 137 -5.30 1.73 -1.48
CA GLY A 137 -6.68 1.62 -1.01
C GLY A 137 -7.30 3.00 -0.79
N GLY A 138 -8.34 3.29 -1.55
CA GLY A 138 -9.21 4.45 -1.45
C GLY A 138 -10.55 4.11 -0.79
N VAL A 139 -11.25 5.14 -0.31
CA VAL A 139 -12.57 4.99 0.33
C VAL A 139 -13.62 4.43 -0.63
N LEU A 140 -13.44 4.62 -1.94
CA LEU A 140 -14.38 4.18 -2.97
C LEU A 140 -13.98 2.86 -3.66
N ASP A 141 -12.90 2.22 -3.24
CA ASP A 141 -12.30 1.08 -3.99
C ASP A 141 -13.13 -0.22 -3.89
N GLY A 142 -14.25 -0.24 -3.15
CA GLY A 142 -15.17 -1.38 -3.01
C GLY A 142 -16.61 -1.12 -3.46
N ILE A 143 -16.95 0.11 -3.84
CA ILE A 143 -18.28 0.43 -4.37
C ILE A 143 -18.21 0.18 -5.88
N GLU A 144 -18.93 -0.85 -6.33
CA GLU A 144 -18.97 -1.21 -7.75
C GLU A 144 -19.44 0.00 -8.57
N ARG A 145 -18.70 0.35 -9.63
CA ARG A 145 -19.11 1.36 -10.62
C ARG A 145 -20.23 0.83 -11.51
N THR A 146 -21.30 0.33 -10.93
CA THR A 146 -22.51 -0.01 -11.68
C THR A 146 -23.27 1.30 -11.90
N THR A 147 -23.08 1.84 -13.10
CA THR A 147 -23.68 3.07 -13.66
C THR A 147 -23.04 4.38 -13.18
N ASP A 148 -22.97 5.37 -14.09
CA ASP A 148 -22.35 6.69 -13.94
C ASP A 148 -22.98 7.58 -12.85
N ASP A 149 -23.87 7.04 -12.03
CA ASP A 149 -24.50 7.70 -10.89
C ASP A 149 -24.15 6.92 -9.62
N VAL A 150 -23.00 7.25 -9.02
CA VAL A 150 -22.69 6.84 -7.64
C VAL A 150 -23.73 7.53 -6.77
N THR A 151 -24.87 6.89 -6.55
CA THR A 151 -25.89 7.44 -5.67
C THR A 151 -25.30 7.44 -4.27
N TYR A 152 -25.10 8.65 -3.73
CA TYR A 152 -24.77 8.88 -2.31
C TYR A 152 -25.56 7.94 -1.39
N GLN A 153 -26.79 7.60 -1.80
CA GLN A 153 -27.67 6.65 -1.15
C GLN A 153 -27.06 5.26 -0.91
N SER A 154 -26.30 4.66 -1.83
CA SER A 154 -25.72 3.32 -1.62
C SER A 154 -24.60 3.36 -0.58
N VAL A 155 -23.74 4.38 -0.65
CA VAL A 155 -22.69 4.66 0.34
C VAL A 155 -23.29 4.96 1.70
N LEU A 156 -24.36 5.75 1.75
CA LEU A 156 -25.07 6.06 3.00
C LEU A 156 -25.77 4.83 3.58
N LEU A 157 -26.37 3.96 2.76
CA LEU A 157 -27.03 2.73 3.23
C LEU A 157 -26.03 1.74 3.83
N GLU A 158 -24.88 1.54 3.18
CA GLU A 158 -23.81 0.67 3.68
C GLU A 158 -23.17 1.24 4.96
N MET A 159 -23.33 2.54 5.19
CA MET A 159 -22.85 3.24 6.37
C MET A 159 -23.88 3.39 7.49
N GLU A 160 -25.18 3.27 7.24
CA GLU A 160 -26.23 3.32 8.28
C GLU A 160 -26.11 2.14 9.27
N THR A 161 -25.46 1.04 8.88
CA THR A 161 -25.08 -0.06 9.78
C THR A 161 -23.87 0.23 10.66
N TYR A 162 -23.06 1.25 10.34
CA TYR A 162 -22.00 1.79 11.19
C TYR A 162 -22.52 3.03 11.94
N THR A 163 -23.39 2.77 12.92
CA THR A 163 -23.95 3.76 13.83
C THR A 163 -22.92 4.28 14.84
N GLU A 164 -21.85 4.94 14.39
CA GLU A 164 -21.14 5.99 15.15
C GLU A 164 -20.54 7.00 14.17
N ILE A 165 -20.55 8.27 14.55
CA ILE A 165 -20.24 9.46 13.74
C ILE A 165 -18.84 9.33 13.09
N THR A 166 -18.74 8.78 11.87
CA THR A 166 -17.48 8.75 11.15
C THR A 166 -17.15 10.18 10.67
N PRO A 167 -16.00 10.74 11.05
CA PRO A 167 -15.69 12.13 10.71
C PRO A 167 -15.55 12.27 9.19
N THR A 168 -16.18 13.28 8.58
CA THR A 168 -16.06 13.51 7.13
C THR A 168 -14.73 14.18 6.78
N CYS A 169 -14.10 13.78 5.68
CA CYS A 169 -12.96 14.48 5.12
C CYS A 169 -13.39 15.83 4.52
N LYS A 170 -12.86 16.94 5.04
CA LYS A 170 -13.18 18.30 4.56
C LYS A 170 -12.75 18.59 3.12
N ARG A 171 -11.86 17.78 2.53
CA ARG A 171 -11.33 17.97 1.16
C ARG A 171 -12.04 17.10 0.14
N CYS A 172 -12.24 15.82 0.46
CA CYS A 172 -12.92 14.88 -0.43
C CYS A 172 -14.44 14.89 -0.24
N LEU A 173 -14.94 15.46 0.86
CA LEU A 173 -16.34 15.40 1.29
C LEU A 173 -16.87 13.98 1.47
N LEU A 174 -15.96 13.02 1.58
CA LEU A 174 -16.28 11.61 1.84
C LEU A 174 -16.16 11.32 3.34
N PRO A 175 -17.02 10.46 3.89
CA PRO A 175 -16.84 9.85 5.20
C PRO A 175 -15.44 9.24 5.34
N LYS A 176 -14.85 9.33 6.54
CA LYS A 176 -13.52 8.79 6.83
C LYS A 176 -13.72 7.52 7.66
N PRO A 177 -13.67 6.33 7.04
CA PRO A 177 -13.59 5.08 7.79
C PRO A 177 -12.43 5.13 8.78
N GLU A 178 -12.45 4.26 9.78
CA GLU A 178 -11.43 4.20 10.81
C GLU A 178 -10.01 4.20 10.19
N ARG A 179 -9.09 4.96 10.78
CA ARG A 179 -7.68 5.06 10.35
C ARG A 179 -7.44 5.53 8.89
N THR A 180 -8.47 6.02 8.19
CA THR A 180 -8.31 6.63 6.85
C THR A 180 -7.76 8.03 6.99
N HIS A 181 -6.83 8.50 6.14
CA HIS A 181 -6.42 9.92 6.13
C HIS A 181 -6.29 10.47 4.71
N HIS A 182 -6.47 11.79 4.55
CA HIS A 182 -6.29 12.45 3.26
C HIS A 182 -4.82 12.76 3.02
N CYS A 183 -4.25 12.17 1.96
CA CYS A 183 -2.92 12.53 1.48
C CYS A 183 -3.01 13.80 0.63
N SER A 184 -2.32 14.86 1.03
CA SER A 184 -2.25 16.11 0.25
C SER A 184 -1.50 15.93 -1.06
N VAL A 185 -0.51 15.05 -1.15
CA VAL A 185 0.23 14.81 -2.40
C VAL A 185 -0.66 14.10 -3.42
N CYS A 186 -1.23 12.94 -3.07
CA CYS A 186 -2.09 12.15 -3.96
C CYS A 186 -3.53 12.69 -4.10
N LYS A 187 -3.91 13.74 -3.35
CA LYS A 187 -5.24 14.38 -3.36
C LYS A 187 -6.42 13.41 -3.12
N LYS A 188 -6.20 12.34 -2.36
CA LYS A 188 -7.23 11.32 -2.05
C LYS A 188 -7.18 10.86 -0.59
N CYS A 189 -8.31 10.37 -0.10
CA CYS A 189 -8.36 9.63 1.17
C CYS A 189 -7.83 8.22 0.97
N VAL A 190 -6.87 7.82 1.82
CA VAL A 190 -6.23 6.50 1.79
C VAL A 190 -6.66 5.72 3.03
N LEU A 191 -7.12 4.50 2.83
CA LEU A 191 -7.52 3.57 3.90
C LEU A 191 -6.30 3.13 4.70
N LYS A 192 -6.44 3.05 6.03
CA LYS A 192 -5.34 2.70 6.96
C LYS A 192 -4.03 3.43 6.58
N TYR A 193 -4.15 4.74 6.34
CA TYR A 193 -3.05 5.56 5.86
C TYR A 193 -1.89 5.54 6.84
N ASP A 194 -0.71 5.22 6.35
CA ASP A 194 0.53 5.30 7.10
C ASP A 194 1.27 6.59 6.71
N HIS A 195 1.77 6.67 5.47
CA HIS A 195 2.42 7.86 4.95
C HIS A 195 2.39 7.92 3.41
N HIS A 196 2.76 9.07 2.85
CA HIS A 196 3.13 9.18 1.44
C HIS A 196 4.63 8.98 1.31
N CYS A 197 5.05 8.02 0.50
CA CYS A 197 6.45 7.64 0.38
C CYS A 197 6.99 8.04 -1.00
N PRO A 198 7.88 9.05 -1.08
CA PRO A 198 8.47 9.46 -2.34
C PRO A 198 9.29 8.35 -3.01
N TRP A 199 9.90 7.46 -2.21
CA TRP A 199 10.71 6.34 -2.69
C TRP A 199 9.94 5.26 -3.45
N ILE A 200 8.63 5.18 -3.30
CA ILE A 200 7.77 4.29 -4.09
C ILE A 200 6.80 5.07 -4.98
N HIS A 201 6.91 6.41 -4.99
CA HIS A 201 6.00 7.34 -5.65
C HIS A 201 4.51 7.00 -5.40
N ASN A 202 4.19 6.56 -4.18
CA ASN A 202 2.86 6.06 -3.82
C ASN A 202 2.62 6.26 -2.31
N CYS A 203 1.35 6.25 -1.89
CA CYS A 203 1.05 6.15 -0.47
C CYS A 203 1.27 4.72 0.02
N VAL A 204 1.60 4.58 1.30
CA VAL A 204 1.50 3.32 2.03
C VAL A 204 0.17 3.33 2.77
N GLY A 205 -0.70 2.38 2.42
CA GLY A 205 -2.04 2.24 2.95
C GLY A 205 -2.48 0.79 3.00
N HIS A 206 -3.76 0.56 3.25
CA HIS A 206 -4.32 -0.76 3.56
C HIS A 206 -3.87 -1.89 2.61
N TYR A 207 -3.93 -1.69 1.29
CA TYR A 207 -3.67 -2.76 0.32
C TYR A 207 -2.18 -3.02 0.05
N ASN A 208 -1.31 -2.03 0.19
CA ASN A 208 0.11 -2.17 -0.11
C ASN A 208 1.03 -2.17 1.11
N HIS A 209 0.51 -1.92 2.31
CA HIS A 209 1.29 -1.90 3.56
C HIS A 209 2.10 -3.19 3.77
N ARG A 210 1.53 -4.36 3.48
CA ARG A 210 2.25 -5.65 3.61
C ARG A 210 3.49 -5.73 2.73
N TYR A 211 3.40 -5.24 1.50
CA TYR A 211 4.51 -5.26 0.54
C TYR A 211 5.59 -4.27 0.95
N PHE A 212 5.19 -3.09 1.41
CA PHE A 212 6.13 -2.10 1.93
C PHE A 212 6.93 -2.61 3.13
N VAL A 213 6.27 -3.24 4.11
CA VAL A 213 6.95 -3.82 5.27
C VAL A 213 7.87 -4.97 4.85
N MET A 214 7.40 -5.88 3.99
CA MET A 214 8.25 -6.98 3.51
C MET A 214 9.46 -6.47 2.74
N PHE A 215 9.30 -5.46 1.88
CA PHE A 215 10.41 -4.79 1.20
C PHE A 215 11.48 -4.31 2.19
N LEU A 216 11.07 -3.59 3.25
CA LEU A 216 12.02 -3.10 4.26
C LEU A 216 12.70 -4.24 5.04
N THR A 217 11.98 -5.32 5.34
CA THR A 217 12.53 -6.50 6.02
C THR A 217 13.58 -7.20 5.16
N TYR A 218 13.27 -7.48 3.89
CA TYR A 218 14.24 -8.09 2.97
C TYR A 218 15.45 -7.19 2.74
N LEU A 219 15.23 -5.88 2.54
CA LEU A 219 16.30 -4.91 2.34
C LEU A 219 17.23 -4.86 3.56
N SER A 220 16.68 -4.75 4.77
CA SER A 220 17.46 -4.73 6.00
C SER A 220 18.26 -6.02 6.19
N THR A 221 17.62 -7.17 5.94
CA THR A 221 18.28 -8.49 6.04
C THR A 221 19.43 -8.61 5.04
N ALA A 222 19.23 -8.16 3.79
CA ALA A 222 20.27 -8.15 2.77
C ALA A 222 21.41 -7.20 3.12
N CYS A 223 21.13 -6.02 3.68
CA CYS A 223 22.18 -5.09 4.14
C CYS A 223 23.07 -5.74 5.20
N PHE A 224 22.49 -6.33 6.26
CA PHE A 224 23.27 -7.02 7.29
C PHE A 224 24.07 -8.19 6.71
N TYR A 225 23.44 -8.99 5.87
CA TYR A 225 24.06 -10.14 5.24
C TYR A 225 25.23 -9.74 4.32
N TYR A 226 25.06 -8.73 3.45
CA TYR A 226 26.11 -8.28 2.54
C TYR A 226 27.26 -7.59 3.27
N VAL A 227 26.99 -6.85 4.34
CA VAL A 227 28.05 -6.30 5.20
C VAL A 227 28.86 -7.44 5.82
N PHE A 228 28.19 -8.43 6.42
CA PHE A 228 28.86 -9.58 7.03
C PHE A 228 29.75 -10.32 6.02
N MET A 229 29.21 -10.62 4.82
CA MET A 229 29.97 -11.28 3.76
C MET A 229 31.10 -10.38 3.20
N GLY A 230 30.93 -9.06 3.22
CA GLY A 230 31.90 -8.10 2.69
C GLY A 230 33.10 -7.83 3.61
N VAL A 231 33.04 -8.15 4.90
CA VAL A 231 34.13 -7.89 5.87
C VAL A 231 35.43 -8.55 5.44
N GLY A 232 35.42 -9.83 5.06
CA GLY A 232 36.62 -10.56 4.65
C GLY A 232 37.39 -9.90 3.50
N PRO A 233 36.75 -9.71 2.32
CA PRO A 233 37.38 -9.02 1.19
C PRO A 233 37.87 -7.61 1.56
N PHE A 234 37.09 -6.87 2.34
CA PHE A 234 37.46 -5.52 2.78
C PHE A 234 38.72 -5.51 3.64
N MET A 235 38.80 -6.39 4.64
CA MET A 235 39.96 -6.48 5.53
C MET A 235 41.23 -6.90 4.78
N LEU A 236 41.10 -7.81 3.80
CA LEU A 236 42.25 -8.20 2.96
C LEU A 236 42.74 -7.02 2.11
N ALA A 237 41.84 -6.31 1.43
CA ALA A 237 42.20 -5.13 0.64
C ALA A 237 42.88 -4.07 1.52
N ALA A 238 42.32 -3.79 2.70
CA ALA A 238 42.92 -2.87 3.66
C ALA A 238 44.31 -3.32 4.14
N ALA A 239 44.55 -4.62 4.30
CA ALA A 239 45.86 -5.12 4.69
C ALA A 239 46.91 -4.94 3.58
N VAL A 240 46.54 -5.15 2.31
CA VAL A 240 47.42 -4.95 1.15
C VAL A 240 47.81 -3.48 1.00
N ASP A 241 46.89 -2.55 1.20
CA ASP A 241 47.17 -1.10 1.06
C ASP A 241 48.10 -0.55 2.16
N ASN A 242 48.22 -1.25 3.29
CA ASN A 242 49.04 -0.84 4.43
C ASN A 242 50.44 -1.47 4.45
N GLY A 243 50.77 -2.36 3.51
CA GLY A 243 52.05 -3.09 3.42
C GLY A 243 52.89 -2.64 2.23
#